data_AF-A0A7X8XGJ6-F1
#
_entry.id   AF-A0A7X8XGJ6-F1
#
_cell.length_a   1.000
_cell.length_b   1.000
_cell.length_c   1.000
_cell.angle_alpha   90.00
_cell.angle_beta   90.00
_cell.angle_gamma   90.00
#
_symmetry.space_group_name_H-M   'P 1'
#
loop_
_entity.id
_entity.type
_entity.pdbx_description
1 polymer ?
#
loop_
_entity_poly.entity_id
_entity_poly.type
_entity_poly.pdbx_seq_one_letter_code
_entity_poly.pdbx_strand_id
1 'polypeptide(L)'
;DMAHKEGIAVSLCGEMASDPLCSVLLAGMGLDELSMGVQSLLQIRKILRSVSFEEAQSLAQTVLAMDSYLSITTYIREWMYDRFDHLTTF
;
A
#
# COMPACT_ATOMS: atom_id res chain seq x y z
N ASP A 1 1.87 7.75 -12.19
CA ASP A 1 2.76 8.11 -13.33
C ASP A 1 2.14 9.00 -14.41
N MET A 2 1.32 8.50 -15.35
CA MET A 2 0.76 9.36 -16.42
C MET A 2 -0.14 10.47 -15.86
N ALA A 3 -1.00 10.14 -14.89
CA ALA A 3 -1.85 11.11 -14.22
C ALA A 3 -1.03 12.19 -13.48
N HIS A 4 -0.01 11.79 -12.70
CA HIS A 4 0.87 12.74 -12.00
C HIS A 4 1.68 13.63 -12.92
N LYS A 5 2.10 13.14 -14.09
CA LYS A 5 2.77 13.96 -15.11
C LYS A 5 1.86 15.08 -15.65
N GLU A 6 0.55 14.88 -15.59
CA GLU A 6 -0.48 15.84 -16.00
C GLU A 6 -1.10 16.58 -14.80
N GLY A 7 -0.58 16.40 -13.58
CA GLY A 7 -1.10 17.02 -12.36
C GLY A 7 -2.46 16.47 -11.90
N ILE A 8 -2.83 15.27 -12.35
CA ILE A 8 -4.10 14.60 -12.04
C ILE A 8 -3.88 13.65 -10.87
N ALA A 9 -4.67 13.82 -9.81
CA ALA A 9 -4.67 12.93 -8.64
C ALA A 9 -5.23 11.54 -9.00
N VAL A 10 -4.61 10.48 -8.44
CA VAL A 10 -5.06 9.10 -8.65
C VAL A 10 -5.74 8.57 -7.40
N SER A 11 -7.00 8.15 -7.54
CA SER A 11 -7.77 7.51 -6.47
C SER A 11 -8.10 6.06 -6.80
N LEU A 12 -8.10 5.20 -5.77
CA LEU A 12 -8.54 3.80 -5.89
C LEU A 12 -9.71 3.54 -4.95
N CYS A 13 -10.78 2.96 -5.49
CA CYS A 13 -11.92 2.45 -4.74
C CYS A 13 -12.03 0.93 -4.89
N GLY A 14 -12.54 0.25 -3.86
CA GLY A 14 -12.74 -1.20 -3.84
C GLY A 14 -12.09 -1.90 -2.64
N GLU A 15 -12.24 -3.22 -2.56
CA GLU A 15 -11.74 -4.01 -1.43
C GLU A 15 -10.21 -3.93 -1.29
N MET A 16 -9.49 -3.80 -2.41
CA MET A 16 -8.04 -3.63 -2.42
C MET A 16 -7.57 -2.30 -1.79
N ALA A 17 -8.39 -1.24 -1.85
CA ALA A 17 -8.10 0.01 -1.15
C ALA A 17 -8.35 -0.11 0.37
N SER A 18 -9.11 -1.13 0.78
CA SER A 18 -9.42 -1.46 2.17
C SER A 18 -8.50 -2.55 2.74
N ASP A 19 -7.58 -3.09 1.95
CA ASP A 19 -6.62 -4.13 2.35
C ASP A 19 -5.35 -3.48 2.97
N PRO A 20 -5.08 -3.73 4.26
CA PRO A 20 -3.85 -3.30 4.92
C PRO A 20 -2.57 -3.70 4.16
N LEU A 21 -2.54 -4.90 3.56
CA LEU A 21 -1.38 -5.42 2.84
C LEU A 21 -1.04 -4.60 1.61
N CYS A 22 -2.05 -4.03 0.96
CA CYS A 22 -1.88 -3.21 -0.24
C CYS A 22 -1.69 -1.72 0.08
N SER A 23 -2.11 -1.25 1.26
CA SER A 23 -2.15 0.18 1.58
C SER A 23 -0.80 0.91 1.43
N VAL A 24 0.29 0.32 1.94
CA VAL A 24 1.64 0.91 1.85
C VAL A 24 2.18 0.87 0.42
N LEU A 25 1.94 -0.24 -0.28
CA LEU A 25 2.33 -0.39 -1.69
C LEU A 25 1.65 0.67 -2.56
N LEU A 26 0.34 0.84 -2.41
CA LEU A 26 -0.46 1.82 -3.14
C LEU A 26 0.00 3.26 -2.86
N ALA A 27 0.29 3.59 -1.60
CA ALA A 27 0.86 4.89 -1.25
C ALA A 27 2.23 5.09 -1.91
N GLY A 28 3.09 4.06 -1.92
CA GLY A 28 4.40 4.09 -2.56
C GLY A 28 4.39 4.21 -4.08
N MET A 29 3.32 3.71 -4.72
CA MET A 29 3.05 3.90 -6.15
C MET A 29 2.53 5.31 -6.48
N GLY A 30 2.32 6.15 -5.47
CA GLY A 30 1.91 7.55 -5.60
C GLY A 30 0.40 7.75 -5.61
N LEU A 31 -0.43 6.81 -5.16
CA LEU A 31 -1.86 7.08 -5.03
C LEU A 31 -2.09 8.21 -4.02
N ASP A 32 -2.85 9.22 -4.44
CA ASP A 32 -3.13 10.42 -3.66
C ASP A 32 -4.32 10.22 -2.71
N GLU A 33 -5.29 9.38 -3.12
CA GLU A 33 -6.51 9.14 -2.36
C GLU A 33 -6.89 7.64 -2.31
N LEU A 34 -7.20 7.14 -1.12
CA LEU A 34 -7.78 5.82 -0.90
C LEU A 34 -9.20 5.98 -0.33
N SER A 35 -10.20 5.46 -1.05
CA SER A 35 -11.60 5.49 -0.60
C SER A 35 -12.00 4.13 -0.04
N MET A 36 -12.41 4.11 1.23
CA MET A 36 -12.69 2.88 1.98
C MET A 36 -13.80 3.08 3.02
N GLY A 37 -14.36 1.96 3.49
CA GLY A 37 -15.31 1.96 4.60
C GLY A 37 -14.66 2.38 5.93
N VAL A 38 -15.47 2.93 6.83
CA VAL A 38 -15.02 3.46 8.14
C VAL A 38 -14.27 2.42 8.99
N GLN A 39 -14.59 1.13 8.83
CA GLN A 39 -13.94 0.04 9.58
C GLN A 39 -12.45 -0.10 9.23
N SER A 40 -12.08 -0.01 7.96
CA SER A 40 -10.68 -0.13 7.49
C SER A 40 -9.91 1.20 7.59
N LEU A 41 -10.62 2.33 7.63
CA LEU A 41 -10.03 3.68 7.69
C LEU A 41 -9.04 3.85 8.85
N LEU A 42 -9.42 3.45 10.07
CA LEU A 42 -8.57 3.65 11.25
C LEU A 42 -7.29 2.81 11.19
N GLN A 43 -7.40 1.57 10.72
CA GLN A 43 -6.30 0.63 10.59
C GLN A 43 -5.31 1.10 9.51
N ILE A 44 -5.80 1.43 8.31
CA ILE A 44 -4.97 1.91 7.21
C ILE A 44 -4.33 3.25 7.56
N ARG A 45 -5.07 4.17 8.20
CA ARG A 45 -4.50 5.45 8.65
C ARG A 45 -3.38 5.25 9.68
N LYS A 46 -3.49 4.25 10.56
CA LYS A 46 -2.43 3.93 11.52
C LYS A 46 -1.18 3.42 10.80
N ILE A 47 -1.34 2.49 9.84
CA ILE A 47 -0.26 1.93 9.04
C ILE A 47 0.46 3.02 8.22
N LEU A 48 -0.29 3.81 7.45
CA LEU A 48 0.29 4.88 6.62
C LEU A 48 1.02 5.94 7.44
N ARG A 49 0.57 6.23 8.66
CA ARG A 49 1.27 7.16 9.57
C ARG A 49 2.51 6.58 10.24
N SER A 50 2.72 5.27 10.15
CA SER A 50 3.86 4.56 10.75
C SER A 50 4.94 4.18 9.73
N VAL A 51 4.75 4.55 8.45
CA VAL A 51 5.71 4.32 7.37
C VAL A 51 6.06 5.67 6.76
N SER A 52 7.34 5.87 6.45
CA SER A 52 7.75 7.04 5.67
C SER A 52 7.41 6.88 4.19
N PHE A 53 7.22 7.99 3.49
CA PHE A 53 6.94 7.94 2.04
C PHE A 53 8.08 7.27 1.25
N GLU A 54 9.33 7.48 1.67
CA GLU A 54 10.52 6.87 1.08
C GLU A 54 10.51 5.34 1.20
N GLU A 55 10.12 4.81 2.36
CA GLU A 55 9.98 3.37 2.58
C GLU A 55 8.87 2.77 1.72
N ALA A 56 7.73 3.46 1.63
CA ALA A 56 6.63 3.04 0.77
C ALA A 56 7.07 3.00 -0.70
N GLN A 57 7.81 4.02 -1.17
CA GLN A 57 8.34 4.07 -2.52
C GLN A 57 9.36 2.95 -2.78
N SER A 58 10.25 2.67 -1.82
CA SER A 58 11.22 1.58 -1.92
C SER A 58 10.55 0.20 -2.01
N LEU A 59 9.48 0.00 -1.22
CA LEU A 59 8.65 -1.21 -1.30
C LEU A 59 8.04 -1.35 -2.70
N ALA A 60 7.45 -0.27 -3.23
CA ALA A 60 6.84 -0.27 -4.56
C ALA A 60 7.86 -0.57 -5.68
N GLN A 61 9.04 0.05 -5.65
CA GLN A 61 10.10 -0.21 -6.63
C GLN A 61 10.57 -1.66 -6.60
N THR A 62 10.73 -2.23 -5.40
CA THR A 62 11.16 -3.62 -5.23
C THR A 62 10.11 -4.59 -5.79
N VAL A 63 8.84 -4.37 -5.48
CA VAL A 63 7.72 -5.18 -5.97
C VAL A 63 7.57 -5.08 -7.50
N LEU A 64 7.70 -3.87 -8.06
CA LEU A 64 7.60 -3.65 -9.52
C LEU A 64 8.75 -4.30 -10.31
N ALA A 65 9.88 -4.60 -9.67
CA ALA A 65 11.01 -5.29 -10.29
C ALA A 65 10.88 -6.83 -10.27
N MET A 66 9.89 -7.38 -9.57
CA MET A 66 9.66 -8.82 -9.50
C MET A 66 8.83 -9.33 -10.69
N ASP A 67 9.07 -10.57 -11.09
CA ASP A 67 8.48 -11.20 -12.27
C ASP A 67 7.39 -12.24 -11.96
N SER A 68 7.17 -12.54 -10.68
CA SER A 68 6.25 -13.59 -10.23
C SER A 68 5.27 -13.09 -9.17
N TYR A 69 3.98 -13.38 -9.39
CA TYR A 69 2.90 -13.13 -8.44
C TYR A 69 3.20 -13.73 -7.05
N LEU A 70 3.78 -14.94 -7.01
CA LEU A 70 4.09 -15.60 -5.75
C LEU A 70 5.18 -14.85 -4.98
N SER A 71 6.25 -14.43 -5.67
CA SER A 71 7.33 -13.64 -5.05
C SER A 71 6.82 -12.29 -4.54
N ILE A 72 5.97 -11.63 -5.31
CA ILE A 72 5.36 -10.33 -4.95
C ILE A 72 4.52 -10.47 -3.68
N THR A 73 3.58 -11.41 -3.67
CA THR A 73 2.65 -11.58 -2.55
C THR A 73 3.33 -12.04 -1.27
N THR A 74 4.32 -12.93 -1.37
CA THR A 74 5.15 -13.34 -0.23
C THR A 74 5.94 -12.15 0.32
N TYR A 75 6.63 -11.40 -0.54
CA TYR A 75 7.45 -10.27 -0.11
C TYR A 75 6.64 -9.18 0.60
N ILE A 76 5.47 -8.81 0.05
CA ILE A 76 4.59 -7.82 0.66
C ILE A 76 4.11 -8.30 2.03
N ARG A 77 3.72 -9.59 2.15
CA ARG A 77 3.27 -10.15 3.43
C ARG A 77 4.38 -10.14 4.46
N GLU A 78 5.59 -10.60 4.12
CA GLU A 78 6.72 -10.62 5.05
C GLU A 78 7.06 -9.21 5.52
N TRP A 79 7.13 -8.24 4.60
CA TRP A 79 7.39 -6.83 4.92
C TRP A 79 6.33 -6.25 5.87
N MET A 80 5.06 -6.60 5.64
CA MET A 80 3.94 -6.16 6.47
C MET A 80 3.91 -6.85 7.83
N TYR A 81 4.18 -8.15 7.92
CA TYR A 81 4.20 -8.89 9.19
C TYR A 81 5.34 -8.43 10.09
N ASP A 82 6.54 -8.24 9.54
CA ASP A 82 7.71 -7.78 10.32
C ASP A 82 7.45 -6.43 11.03
N ARG A 83 6.65 -5.56 10.40
CA ARG A 83 6.39 -4.20 10.90
C ARG A 83 5.03 -4.04 11.60
N PHE A 84 4.05 -4.85 11.21
CA PHE A 84 2.64 -4.65 11.55
C PHE A 84 1.93 -5.94 11.98
N ASP A 85 2.64 -6.94 12.50
CA ASP A 85 2.13 -8.24 12.97
C ASP A 85 0.74 -8.19 13.66
N HIS A 86 0.54 -7.19 14.53
CA HIS A 86 -0.68 -6.95 15.30
C HIS A 86 -1.83 -6.27 14.53
N LEU A 87 -1.62 -5.86 13.27
CA LEU A 87 -2.56 -5.15 12.40
C LEU A 87 -2.86 -5.89 11.11
N THR A 88 -2.21 -7.02 10.81
CA THR A 88 -2.44 -7.81 9.58
C THR A 88 -3.16 -9.14 9.84
N THR A 89 -3.46 -9.44 11.10
CA THR A 89 -4.17 -10.64 11.52
C THR A 89 -5.66 -10.33 11.74
N PHE A 90 -6.48 -10.43 10.69
CA PHE A 90 -7.94 -10.50 10.75
C PHE A 90 -8.46 -11.41 9.63
#